data_AF-A0A946JY14-F1
#
_entry.id   AF-A0A946JY14-F1
#
_cell.length_a   1.000
_cell.length_b   1.000
_cell.length_c   1.000
_cell.angle_alpha   90.00
_cell.angle_beta   90.00
_cell.angle_gamma   90.00
#
_symmetry.space_group_name_H-M   'P 1'
#
loop_
_entity.id
_entity.type
_entity.pdbx_description
1 polymer ?
#
loop_
_entity_poly.entity_id
_entity_poly.type
_entity_poly.pdbx_seq_one_letter_code
_entity_poly.pdbx_strand_id
1 'polypeptide(L)'
;MLLRRSGEINEESYNLSGVMGDDDVGVEDEDLLVAIAEAVFAGDPIDLAHLRAEAVRTIGAEKFVDAIGIASGFNGITKVANATGIPLDTKTEEVTASLRQQIGIDDYSESHKSSLYG
;
A
#
# COMPACT_ATOMS: atom_id res chain seq x y z
N MET A 1 7.71 -2.68 4.37
CA MET A 1 8.67 -3.34 5.30
C MET A 1 8.25 -4.75 5.64
N LEU A 2 7.00 -4.94 6.11
CA LEU A 2 6.51 -6.26 6.50
C LEU A 2 6.37 -7.20 5.29
N LEU A 3 5.95 -6.71 4.12
CA LEU A 3 5.90 -7.51 2.89
C LEU A 3 7.27 -8.09 2.51
N ARG A 4 8.31 -7.22 2.43
CA ARG A 4 9.70 -7.66 2.21
C ARG A 4 10.16 -8.69 3.25
N ARG A 5 9.92 -8.43 4.53
CA ARG A 5 10.30 -9.35 5.62
C ARG A 5 9.51 -10.67 5.55
N SER A 6 8.26 -10.63 5.12
CA SER A 6 7.43 -11.81 4.90
C SER A 6 8.00 -12.66 3.76
N GLY A 7 8.38 -12.04 2.65
CA GLY A 7 9.04 -12.72 1.53
C GLY A 7 10.36 -13.38 1.95
N GLU A 8 11.19 -12.67 2.73
CA GLU A 8 12.43 -13.25 3.30
C GLU A 8 12.18 -14.47 4.19
N ILE A 9 11.08 -14.51 4.94
CA ILE A 9 10.72 -15.63 5.83
C ILE A 9 10.16 -16.81 5.03
N ASN A 10 9.36 -16.52 4.00
CA ASN A 10 8.68 -17.54 3.19
C ASN A 10 9.48 -17.99 1.96
N GLU A 11 10.71 -17.47 1.77
CA GLU A 11 11.54 -17.68 0.57
C GLU A 11 10.85 -17.23 -0.73
N GLU A 12 9.96 -16.23 -0.63
CA GLU A 12 9.24 -15.62 -1.74
C GLU A 12 9.89 -14.29 -2.16
N SER A 13 10.06 -14.09 -3.46
CA SER A 13 10.63 -12.86 -4.02
C SER A 13 9.50 -11.97 -4.53
N TYR A 14 9.37 -10.78 -3.93
CA TYR A 14 8.43 -9.76 -4.38
C TYR A 14 9.17 -8.61 -5.08
N ASN A 15 8.55 -8.08 -6.14
CA ASN A 15 9.03 -6.88 -6.81
C ASN A 15 8.53 -5.62 -6.09
N LEU A 16 9.32 -5.16 -5.12
CA LEU A 16 8.93 -4.01 -4.29
C LEU A 16 8.86 -2.69 -5.07
N SER A 17 9.43 -2.62 -6.27
CA SER A 17 9.30 -1.44 -7.13
C SER A 17 7.86 -1.25 -7.63
N GLY A 18 7.08 -2.33 -7.73
CA GLY A 18 5.65 -2.28 -8.07
C GLY A 18 4.78 -1.58 -7.01
N VAL A 19 5.29 -1.38 -5.79
CA VAL A 19 4.53 -0.69 -4.72
C VAL A 19 4.24 0.78 -5.09
N MET A 20 5.10 1.39 -5.91
CA MET A 20 5.00 2.80 -6.29
C MET A 20 4.79 3.00 -7.81
N GLY A 21 4.66 1.92 -8.59
CA GLY A 21 4.66 1.95 -10.06
C GLY A 21 3.63 1.00 -10.69
N ASP A 22 3.72 0.84 -12.01
CA ASP A 22 2.81 0.04 -12.85
C ASP A 22 3.24 -1.44 -13.00
N ASP A 23 4.27 -1.88 -12.28
CA ASP A 23 4.75 -3.27 -12.36
C ASP A 23 4.11 -4.15 -11.29
N ASP A 24 3.87 -5.42 -11.64
CA ASP A 24 3.40 -6.45 -10.71
C ASP A 24 4.37 -6.64 -9.54
N VAL A 25 3.83 -6.70 -8.31
CA VAL A 25 4.59 -6.97 -7.08
C VAL A 25 4.76 -8.48 -6.88
N GLY A 26 3.84 -9.28 -7.43
CA GLY A 26 3.79 -10.73 -7.30
C GLY A 26 2.96 -11.20 -6.10
N VAL A 27 1.95 -10.41 -5.69
CA VAL A 27 0.99 -10.80 -4.63
C VAL A 27 -0.20 -11.52 -5.26
N GLU A 28 -0.71 -12.57 -4.61
CA GLU A 28 -1.92 -13.27 -5.06
C GLU A 28 -3.09 -12.27 -5.18
N ASP A 29 -3.79 -12.32 -6.32
CA ASP A 29 -4.92 -11.44 -6.67
C ASP A 29 -4.61 -9.93 -6.67
N GLU A 30 -3.34 -9.54 -6.91
CA GLU A 30 -2.90 -8.14 -6.83
C GLU A 30 -3.70 -7.19 -7.73
N ASP A 31 -3.94 -7.56 -8.99
CA ASP A 31 -4.71 -6.74 -9.94
C ASP A 31 -6.07 -6.33 -9.38
N LEU A 32 -6.78 -7.30 -8.81
CA LEU A 32 -8.10 -7.10 -8.23
C LEU A 32 -8.02 -6.22 -6.98
N LEU A 33 -7.02 -6.43 -6.12
CA LEU A 33 -6.83 -5.65 -4.90
C LEU A 33 -6.43 -4.20 -5.20
N VAL A 34 -5.58 -3.99 -6.21
CA VAL A 34 -5.17 -2.68 -6.71
C VAL A 34 -6.37 -1.96 -7.32
N ALA A 35 -7.12 -2.61 -8.21
CA ALA A 35 -8.32 -2.02 -8.82
C ALA A 35 -9.35 -1.57 -7.77
N ILE A 36 -9.52 -2.34 -6.69
CA ILE A 36 -10.41 -1.94 -5.58
C ILE A 36 -9.87 -0.71 -4.84
N ALA A 37 -8.55 -0.64 -4.59
CA ALA A 37 -7.94 0.52 -3.96
C ALA A 37 -8.10 1.78 -4.83
N GLU A 38 -7.94 1.65 -6.15
CA GLU A 38 -8.16 2.72 -7.12
C GLU A 38 -9.62 3.17 -7.15
N ALA A 39 -10.58 2.25 -7.20
CA ALA A 39 -12.00 2.57 -7.18
C ALA A 39 -12.42 3.27 -5.88
N VAL A 40 -11.84 2.86 -4.73
CA VAL A 40 -12.04 3.56 -3.45
C VAL A 40 -11.48 4.98 -3.50
N PHE A 41 -10.33 5.19 -4.13
CA PHE A 41 -9.73 6.52 -4.29
C PHE A 41 -10.53 7.41 -5.24
N ALA A 42 -10.99 6.87 -6.36
CA ALA A 42 -11.83 7.57 -7.34
C ALA A 42 -13.21 7.94 -6.78
N GLY A 43 -13.71 7.15 -5.81
CA GLY A 43 -15.00 7.39 -5.17
C GLY A 43 -16.21 7.04 -6.05
N ASP A 44 -16.04 6.16 -7.04
CA ASP A 44 -17.13 5.67 -7.90
C ASP A 44 -17.89 4.52 -7.20
N PRO A 45 -19.14 4.73 -6.77
CA PRO A 45 -19.90 3.71 -6.05
C PRO A 45 -20.37 2.55 -6.94
N ILE A 46 -20.51 2.74 -8.25
CA ILE A 46 -20.94 1.70 -9.18
C ILE A 46 -19.78 0.75 -9.42
N ASP A 47 -18.61 1.30 -9.74
CA ASP A 47 -17.41 0.53 -10.01
C ASP A 47 -16.98 -0.26 -8.77
N LEU A 48 -17.00 0.38 -7.59
CA LEU A 48 -16.71 -0.29 -6.33
C LEU A 48 -17.69 -1.44 -6.02
N ALA A 49 -18.96 -1.29 -6.38
CA ALA A 49 -19.95 -2.36 -6.20
C ALA A 49 -19.67 -3.56 -7.12
N HIS A 50 -19.23 -3.30 -8.35
CA HIS A 50 -18.85 -4.33 -9.32
C HIS A 50 -17.60 -5.09 -8.87
N LEU A 51 -16.52 -4.37 -8.54
CA LEU A 51 -15.26 -4.95 -8.08
C LEU A 51 -15.42 -5.72 -6.77
N ARG A 52 -16.24 -5.23 -5.84
CA ARG A 52 -16.60 -5.99 -4.62
C ARG A 52 -17.28 -7.31 -4.96
N ALA A 53 -18.25 -7.29 -5.89
CA ALA A 53 -18.94 -8.51 -6.28
C ALA A 53 -18.01 -9.50 -6.97
N GLU A 54 -17.04 -9.00 -7.74
CA GLU A 54 -15.97 -9.80 -8.34
C GLU A 54 -15.05 -10.41 -7.28
N ALA A 55 -14.55 -9.62 -6.34
CA ALA A 55 -13.70 -10.12 -5.27
C ALA A 55 -14.36 -11.22 -4.44
N VAL A 56 -15.64 -11.05 -4.09
CA VAL A 56 -16.38 -12.10 -3.37
C VAL A 56 -16.49 -13.39 -4.19
N ARG A 57 -16.56 -13.32 -5.52
CA ARG A 57 -16.57 -14.51 -6.40
C ARG A 57 -15.19 -15.14 -6.56
N THR A 58 -14.14 -14.34 -6.68
CA THR A 58 -12.77 -14.79 -6.98
C THR A 58 -12.07 -15.31 -5.73
N ILE A 59 -12.01 -14.50 -4.67
CA ILE A 59 -11.22 -14.80 -3.46
C ILE A 59 -12.07 -15.21 -2.27
N GLY A 60 -13.39 -15.02 -2.35
CA GLY A 60 -14.33 -15.33 -1.28
C GLY A 60 -14.53 -14.18 -0.30
N ALA A 61 -15.72 -14.13 0.31
CA ALA A 61 -16.12 -13.03 1.19
C ALA A 61 -15.22 -12.85 2.42
N GLU A 62 -14.79 -13.95 3.04
CA GLU A 62 -13.95 -13.93 4.25
C GLU A 62 -12.57 -13.32 3.96
N LYS A 63 -11.84 -13.88 2.98
CA LYS A 63 -10.53 -13.35 2.55
C LYS A 63 -10.62 -11.88 2.11
N PHE A 64 -11.68 -11.53 1.39
CA PHE A 64 -11.90 -10.15 0.95
C PHE A 64 -12.06 -9.20 2.15
N VAL A 65 -12.89 -9.55 3.14
CA VAL A 65 -13.08 -8.74 4.35
C VAL A 65 -11.76 -8.58 5.11
N ASP A 66 -10.99 -9.65 5.25
CA ASP A 66 -9.68 -9.60 5.93
C ASP A 66 -8.71 -8.66 5.21
N ALA A 67 -8.59 -8.79 3.88
CA ALA A 67 -7.72 -7.93 3.07
C ALA A 67 -8.09 -6.44 3.20
N ILE A 68 -9.38 -6.11 3.10
CA ILE A 68 -9.86 -4.73 3.24
C ILE A 68 -9.68 -4.22 4.68
N GLY A 69 -9.87 -5.07 5.69
CA GLY A 69 -9.63 -4.73 7.09
C GLY A 69 -8.19 -4.32 7.33
N ILE A 70 -7.23 -5.10 6.83
CA ILE A 70 -5.80 -4.80 6.91
C ILE A 70 -5.46 -3.49 6.17
N ALA A 71 -5.89 -3.35 4.91
CA ALA A 71 -5.64 -2.14 4.13
C ALA A 71 -6.20 -0.87 4.82
N SER A 72 -7.41 -0.96 5.35
CA SER A 72 -8.07 0.13 6.07
C SER A 72 -7.31 0.50 7.35
N GLY A 73 -6.82 -0.50 8.09
CA GLY A 73 -6.01 -0.28 9.29
C GLY A 73 -4.72 0.49 8.99
N PHE A 74 -3.97 0.09 7.97
CA PHE A 74 -2.75 0.78 7.56
C PHE A 74 -3.02 2.21 7.07
N ASN A 75 -4.07 2.41 6.27
CA ASN A 75 -4.48 3.76 5.83
C ASN A 75 -4.86 4.66 7.02
N GLY A 76 -5.61 4.14 7.99
CA GLY A 76 -6.03 4.87 9.18
C GLY A 76 -4.86 5.32 10.06
N ILE A 77 -3.93 4.39 10.37
CA ILE A 77 -2.75 4.68 11.19
C ILE A 77 -1.87 5.75 10.51
N THR A 78 -1.65 5.64 9.20
CA THR A 78 -0.86 6.64 8.45
C THR A 78 -1.50 8.02 8.51
N LYS A 79 -2.83 8.12 8.37
CA LYS A 79 -3.53 9.41 8.48
C LYS A 79 -3.37 10.03 9.87
N VAL A 80 -3.45 9.23 10.94
CA VAL A 80 -3.23 9.72 12.32
C VAL A 80 -1.79 10.20 12.51
N ALA A 81 -0.80 9.44 12.04
CA ALA A 81 0.60 9.83 12.11
C ALA A 81 0.87 11.15 11.38
N ASN A 82 0.34 11.30 10.16
CA ASN A 82 0.45 12.54 9.38
C ASN A 82 -0.24 13.72 10.07
N ALA A 83 -1.45 13.53 10.60
CA ALA A 83 -2.21 14.59 11.27
C ALA A 83 -1.56 15.06 12.58
N THR A 84 -0.83 14.18 13.26
CA THR A 84 -0.14 14.50 14.52
C THR A 84 1.30 14.96 14.32
N GLY A 85 1.84 14.82 13.10
CA GLY A 85 3.24 15.15 12.80
C GLY A 85 4.24 14.24 13.51
N ILE A 86 3.85 13.02 13.89
CA ILE A 86 4.76 12.07 14.53
C ILE A 86 5.86 11.70 13.53
N PRO A 87 7.14 11.94 13.84
CA PRO A 87 8.23 11.60 12.94
C PRO A 87 8.43 10.07 12.91
N LEU A 88 9.06 9.61 11.84
CA LEU A 88 9.58 8.25 11.79
C LEU A 88 10.65 8.08 12.90
N ASP A 89 10.59 7.00 13.66
CA ASP A 89 11.62 6.75 14.66
C ASP A 89 12.97 6.41 14.00
N THR A 90 14.07 6.76 14.65
CA THR A 90 15.42 6.63 14.10
C THR A 90 15.75 5.20 13.64
N LYS A 91 15.32 4.18 14.40
CA LYS A 91 15.61 2.80 14.05
C LYS A 91 14.86 2.40 12.78
N THR A 92 13.58 2.77 12.67
CA THR A 92 12.78 2.50 11.47
C THR A 92 13.31 3.29 10.27
N GLU A 93 13.74 4.53 10.47
CA GLU A 93 14.37 5.37 9.44
C GLU A 93 15.63 4.70 8.85
N GLU A 94 16.52 4.22 9.72
CA GLU A 94 17.78 3.55 9.33
C GLU A 94 17.52 2.24 8.59
N VAL A 95 16.69 1.35 9.14
CA VAL A 95 16.47 0.00 8.55
C VAL A 95 15.71 0.04 7.22
N THR A 96 15.20 1.22 6.84
CA THR A 96 14.40 1.39 5.63
C THR A 96 14.94 2.35 4.61
N ALA A 97 16.08 2.99 4.90
CA ALA A 97 16.75 3.89 3.97
C ALA A 97 16.90 3.28 2.56
N SER A 98 17.38 2.04 2.47
CA SER A 98 17.55 1.35 1.17
C SER A 98 16.24 1.08 0.45
N LEU A 99 15.19 0.66 1.18
CA LEU A 99 13.88 0.41 0.61
C LEU A 99 13.25 1.70 0.09
N ARG A 100 13.31 2.78 0.89
CA ARG A 100 12.75 4.08 0.51
C ARG A 100 13.44 4.65 -0.73
N GLN A 101 14.76 4.50 -0.79
CA GLN A 101 15.55 4.86 -1.97
C GLN A 101 15.19 4.01 -3.19
N GLN A 102 15.01 2.70 -3.02
CA GLN A 102 14.67 1.78 -4.11
C GLN A 102 13.32 2.11 -4.76
N ILE A 103 12.31 2.45 -3.96
CA ILE A 103 10.94 2.66 -4.44
C ILE A 103 10.61 4.13 -4.71
N GLY A 104 11.50 5.07 -4.37
CA GLY A 104 11.29 6.50 -4.62
C GLY A 104 10.22 7.16 -3.73
N ILE A 105 9.85 6.57 -2.59
CA ILE A 105 8.76 7.11 -1.75
C ILE A 105 9.07 8.50 -1.17
N ASP A 106 10.35 8.86 -1.06
CA ASP A 106 10.76 10.17 -0.54
C ASP A 106 10.35 11.34 -1.45
N ASP A 107 10.02 11.09 -2.72
CA ASP A 107 9.46 12.10 -3.65
C ASP A 107 8.05 12.55 -3.24
N TYR A 108 7.36 11.77 -2.40
CA TYR A 108 6.02 12.08 -1.88
C TYR A 108 6.07 12.73 -0.49
N SER A 109 7.26 13.02 0.03
CA SER A 109 7.43 13.66 1.34
C SER A 109 6.93 15.11 1.34
N GLU A 110 6.48 15.59 2.51
CA GLU A 110 6.02 16.98 2.65
C GLU A 110 7.14 17.99 2.38
N SER A 111 8.39 17.65 2.69
CA SER A 111 9.56 18.47 2.35
C SER A 111 9.77 18.58 0.85
N HIS A 112 9.63 17.47 0.11
CA HIS A 112 9.71 17.47 -1.36
C HIS A 112 8.56 18.26 -1.99
N LYS A 113 7.32 18.07 -1.51
CA LYS A 113 6.18 18.88 -1.98
C LYS A 113 6.39 20.37 -1.71
N SER A 114 6.90 20.72 -0.53
CA SER A 114 7.17 22.11 -0.15
C SER A 114 8.29 22.73 -0.98
N SER A 115 9.30 21.97 -1.42
CA SER A 115 10.35 22.50 -2.29
C SER A 115 9.89 22.73 -3.73
N LEU A 116 8.88 22.00 -4.19
CA LEU A 116 8.27 22.16 -5.52
C LEU A 116 7.20 23.26 -5.57
N TYR A 117 6.43 23.43 -4.49
CA TYR A 117 5.22 24.26 -4.48
C TYR A 117 5.19 25.37 -3.42
N GLY A 118 6.19 25.46 -2.55
CA GLY A 118 6.35 26.53 -1.55
C GLY A 118 7.07 27.76 -2.11
#